data_AF-A0A7G8PRQ3-F1
#
_entry.id   AF-A0A7G8PRQ3-F1
#
_cell.length_a   1.000
_cell.length_b   1.000
_cell.length_c   1.000
_cell.angle_alpha   90.00
_cell.angle_beta   90.00
_cell.angle_gamma   90.00
#
_symmetry.space_group_name_H-M   'P 1'
#
loop_
_entity.id
_entity.type
_entity.pdbx_description
1 polymer ?
#
loop_
_entity_poly.entity_id
_entity_poly.type
_entity_poly.pdbx_seq_one_letter_code
_entity_poly.pdbx_strand_id
1 'polypeptide(L)'
;MKKIILLGTICLLLFQNSIAQDKGSGLVAAAVGLAAIGGAIVAVEQMKEQAELKATEYVLNTHPDMNSFSLKTLDFDGKKSKDMANATLITYKIQEFSLAEKPELDGKKFVLFGFTSYGWVNEYGVDFSKVRWMMIDDREWLNMMVAYVKTASSERNDSNIEGTLKSGKIVNRGVKGGSGIAIPFYKMDGDMYTVRDYNDMMRLVYNERSLGIYLKETSNLIQIGRDDIIKIHEFFFEE
;
A
#
# COMPACT_ATOMS: atom_id res chain seq x y z
N MET A 1 18.58 49.60 21.77
CA MET A 1 19.56 48.49 21.83
C MET A 1 18.99 47.39 22.70
N LYS A 2 18.89 46.14 22.18
CA LYS A 2 18.96 44.82 22.87
C LYS A 2 17.96 44.57 24.02
N LYS A 3 17.20 43.48 24.16
CA LYS A 3 17.09 42.16 23.51
C LYS A 3 15.73 41.54 23.94
N ILE A 4 15.25 40.62 23.10
CA ILE A 4 14.14 39.66 23.17
C ILE A 4 14.03 38.92 24.53
N ILE A 5 12.81 38.53 24.95
CA ILE A 5 12.41 37.14 25.29
C ILE A 5 10.88 36.98 25.19
N LEU A 6 10.52 36.02 24.34
CA LEU A 6 9.22 35.42 24.07
C LEU A 6 8.93 34.38 25.17
N LEU A 7 7.81 34.47 25.89
CA LEU A 7 7.28 33.32 26.64
C LEU A 7 5.82 33.54 27.08
N GLY A 8 4.97 32.55 26.80
CA GLY A 8 3.88 32.18 27.71
C GLY A 8 2.44 32.40 27.25
N THR A 9 2.01 31.75 26.17
CA THR A 9 0.57 31.42 26.01
C THR A 9 0.32 30.01 26.58
N ILE A 10 0.35 29.89 27.91
CA ILE A 10 -0.27 28.78 28.65
C ILE A 10 -1.30 29.43 29.55
N CYS A 11 -2.54 29.44 29.09
CA CYS A 11 -3.69 29.75 29.93
C CYS A 11 -4.87 28.97 29.36
N LEU A 12 -5.13 27.78 29.93
CA LEU A 12 -6.40 27.04 29.91
C LEU A 12 -6.23 25.71 30.68
N LEU A 13 -5.88 25.80 31.97
CA LEU A 13 -5.98 24.66 32.90
C LEU A 13 -6.48 25.12 34.27
N LEU A 14 -7.62 25.81 34.33
CA LEU A 14 -8.35 26.01 35.59
C LEU A 14 -9.84 26.20 35.34
N PHE A 15 -10.58 25.10 35.13
CA PHE A 15 -11.97 24.96 35.55
C PHE A 15 -12.26 23.47 35.78
N GLN A 16 -11.97 22.97 36.99
CA GLN A 16 -12.55 21.73 37.47
C GLN A 16 -13.93 22.05 38.05
N ASN A 17 -14.98 21.75 37.29
CA ASN A 17 -16.31 21.55 37.86
C ASN A 17 -16.57 20.04 37.90
N SER A 18 -16.61 19.50 39.13
CA SER A 18 -17.15 18.17 39.40
C SER A 18 -18.61 18.11 38.97
N ILE A 19 -18.92 17.29 37.97
CA ILE A 19 -20.27 16.74 37.77
C ILE A 19 -20.19 15.25 38.06
N ALA A 20 -20.71 14.88 39.23
CA ALA A 20 -21.22 13.55 39.49
C ALA A 20 -22.69 13.53 39.05
N GLN A 21 -23.01 12.71 38.04
CA GLN A 21 -24.33 12.27 37.57
C GLN A 21 -24.09 11.55 36.24
N ASP A 22 -24.76 10.51 35.78
CA ASP A 22 -25.75 9.55 36.28
C ASP A 22 -25.67 8.38 35.25
N LYS A 23 -26.16 7.19 35.58
CA LYS A 23 -26.05 6.01 34.71
C LYS A 23 -26.75 6.22 33.36
N GLY A 24 -25.99 6.45 32.30
CA GLY A 24 -26.47 6.34 30.91
C GLY A 24 -25.84 7.35 29.96
N SER A 25 -25.24 6.80 28.89
CA SER A 25 -24.76 7.50 27.68
C SER A 25 -23.51 8.38 27.82
N GLY A 26 -22.51 8.04 27.01
CA GLY A 26 -21.64 9.00 26.34
C GLY A 26 -20.56 9.70 27.17
N LEU A 27 -19.36 9.71 26.62
CA LEU A 27 -18.21 10.55 26.97
C LEU A 27 -17.36 10.04 28.14
N VAL A 28 -16.34 9.26 27.79
CA VAL A 28 -15.12 9.16 28.58
C VAL A 28 -14.00 9.91 27.85
N ALA A 29 -13.23 10.60 28.66
CA ALA A 29 -12.28 11.66 28.37
C ALA A 29 -11.15 11.30 27.39
N ALA A 30 -10.73 12.32 26.66
CA ALA A 30 -9.52 12.34 25.85
C ALA A 30 -8.27 12.30 26.74
N ALA A 31 -7.48 11.24 26.60
CA ALA A 31 -6.01 11.24 26.63
C ALA A 31 -5.51 9.80 26.46
N VAL A 32 -4.83 9.52 25.34
CA VAL A 32 -3.98 8.34 25.11
C VAL A 32 -4.68 6.98 25.31
N GLY A 33 -5.16 6.39 24.22
CA GLY A 33 -5.57 4.99 24.18
C GLY A 33 -6.95 4.79 23.57
N LEU A 34 -7.01 3.92 22.57
CA LEU A 34 -8.26 3.47 21.97
C LEU A 34 -9.18 2.88 23.03
N ALA A 35 -10.35 3.48 23.22
CA ALA A 35 -11.56 2.87 23.78
C ALA A 35 -12.64 3.97 23.85
N ALA A 36 -13.92 3.78 23.56
CA ALA A 36 -14.71 2.70 23.04
C ALA A 36 -16.10 3.32 22.73
N ILE A 37 -16.92 2.60 21.95
CA ILE A 37 -18.37 2.79 21.71
C ILE A 37 -18.75 3.67 20.50
N GLY A 38 -19.06 3.00 19.37
CA GLY A 38 -20.00 3.53 18.37
C GLY A 38 -19.58 3.51 16.89
N GLY A 39 -19.21 2.35 16.33
CA GLY A 39 -19.19 2.14 14.88
C GLY A 39 -17.84 1.64 14.35
N ALA A 40 -17.79 0.36 13.97
CA ALA A 40 -16.61 -0.23 13.31
C ALA A 40 -16.12 0.59 12.09
N ILE A 41 -17.03 1.35 11.45
CA ILE A 41 -16.75 2.23 10.32
C ILE A 41 -15.85 3.42 10.71
N VAL A 42 -16.09 4.06 11.86
CA VAL A 42 -15.32 5.23 12.31
C VAL A 42 -13.86 4.83 12.60
N ALA A 43 -13.64 3.62 13.11
CA ALA A 43 -12.30 3.10 13.35
C ALA A 43 -11.55 2.78 12.04
N VAL A 44 -12.24 2.32 10.99
CA VAL A 44 -11.62 2.04 9.67
C VAL A 44 -11.10 3.32 9.02
N GLU A 45 -11.94 4.37 8.97
CA GLU A 45 -11.54 5.64 8.35
C GLU A 45 -10.36 6.27 9.08
N GLN A 46 -10.37 6.26 10.42
CA GLN A 46 -9.22 6.75 11.21
C GLN A 46 -7.94 5.95 10.94
N MET A 47 -8.02 4.63 10.80
CA MET A 47 -6.87 3.80 10.45
C MET A 47 -6.37 4.11 9.03
N LYS A 48 -7.28 4.34 8.09
CA LYS A 48 -6.95 4.74 6.71
C LYS A 48 -6.23 6.10 6.70
N GLU A 49 -6.78 7.10 7.39
CA GLU A 49 -6.17 8.42 7.54
C GLU A 49 -4.76 8.34 8.16
N GLN A 50 -4.58 7.55 9.22
CA GLN A 50 -3.26 7.33 9.83
C GLN A 50 -2.28 6.66 8.86
N ALA A 51 -2.76 5.68 8.09
CA ALA A 51 -1.95 4.97 7.12
C ALA A 51 -1.54 5.86 5.94
N GLU A 52 -2.44 6.70 5.44
CA GLU A 52 -2.13 7.71 4.40
C GLU A 52 -1.17 8.78 4.92
N LEU A 53 -1.35 9.27 6.15
CA LEU A 53 -0.44 10.23 6.77
C LEU A 53 0.98 9.66 6.88
N LYS A 54 1.11 8.43 7.37
CA LYS A 54 2.42 7.79 7.56
C LYS A 54 3.10 7.42 6.24
N ALA A 55 2.33 7.01 5.24
CA ALA A 55 2.83 6.84 3.88
C ALA A 55 3.34 8.18 3.31
N THR A 56 2.61 9.28 3.53
CA THR A 56 3.02 10.63 3.12
C THR A 56 4.32 11.06 3.81
N GLU A 57 4.40 10.90 5.13
CA GLU A 57 5.63 11.18 5.89
C GLU A 57 6.82 10.36 5.37
N TYR A 58 6.62 9.07 5.05
CA TYR A 58 7.66 8.23 4.47
C TYR A 58 8.17 8.79 3.14
N VAL A 59 7.25 9.18 2.24
CA VAL A 59 7.60 9.79 0.94
C VAL A 59 8.40 11.07 1.14
N LEU A 60 7.92 11.99 1.98
CA LEU A 60 8.62 13.25 2.26
C LEU A 60 10.03 13.06 2.84
N ASN A 61 10.23 12.02 3.65
CA ASN A 61 11.54 11.73 4.26
C ASN A 61 12.52 11.03 3.31
N THR A 62 12.02 10.29 2.31
CA THR A 62 12.85 9.45 1.42
C THR A 62 13.03 10.03 0.03
N HIS A 63 12.10 10.89 -0.41
CA HIS A 63 12.09 11.57 -1.70
C HIS A 63 11.88 13.08 -1.47
N PRO A 64 12.84 13.77 -0.81
CA PRO A 64 12.71 15.18 -0.48
C PRO A 64 12.68 16.11 -1.71
N ASP A 65 12.99 15.58 -2.89
CA ASP A 65 12.90 16.23 -4.19
C ASP A 65 11.47 16.23 -4.78
N MET A 66 10.57 15.40 -4.26
CA MET A 66 9.17 15.33 -4.69
C MET A 66 8.36 16.51 -4.11
N ASN A 67 8.19 17.56 -4.91
CA ASN A 67 7.61 18.83 -4.44
C ASN A 67 6.08 18.92 -4.51
N SER A 68 5.43 18.10 -5.32
CA SER A 68 3.97 18.16 -5.56
C SER A 68 3.47 16.79 -6.01
N PHE A 69 2.69 16.12 -5.17
CA PHE A 69 2.19 14.77 -5.44
C PHE A 69 0.84 14.51 -4.78
N SER A 70 0.04 13.68 -5.43
CA SER A 70 -1.14 13.05 -4.86
C SER A 70 -0.75 11.69 -4.29
N LEU A 71 -1.30 11.32 -3.13
CA LEU A 71 -1.16 10.00 -2.53
C LEU A 71 -2.55 9.49 -2.17
N LYS A 72 -2.90 8.29 -2.65
CA LYS A 72 -4.19 7.66 -2.38
C LYS A 72 -4.04 6.18 -2.12
N THR A 73 -4.64 5.67 -1.04
CA THR A 73 -4.61 4.24 -0.76
C THR A 73 -5.44 3.44 -1.78
N LEU A 74 -4.90 2.32 -2.26
CA LEU A 74 -5.60 1.39 -3.16
C LEU A 74 -6.46 0.36 -2.41
N ASP A 75 -6.07 0.04 -1.18
CA ASP A 75 -6.47 -1.20 -0.53
C ASP A 75 -7.63 -1.10 0.44
N PHE A 76 -8.16 0.08 0.76
CA PHE A 76 -9.07 0.22 1.92
C PHE A 76 -10.49 0.69 1.60
N ASP A 77 -10.82 0.96 0.34
CA ASP A 77 -12.19 1.35 -0.02
C ASP A 77 -13.15 0.16 0.18
N GLY A 78 -14.02 0.26 1.19
CA GLY A 78 -15.06 -0.73 1.51
C GLY A 78 -14.60 -1.97 2.29
N LYS A 79 -13.34 -2.03 2.75
CA LYS A 79 -12.84 -3.15 3.58
C LYS A 79 -13.18 -2.97 5.06
N LYS A 80 -13.34 -4.08 5.80
CA LYS A 80 -13.59 -4.06 7.25
C LYS A 80 -12.27 -3.95 8.03
N SER A 81 -12.30 -3.46 9.27
CA SER A 81 -11.08 -3.31 10.11
C SER A 81 -10.29 -4.61 10.28
N LYS A 82 -10.99 -5.75 10.35
CA LYS A 82 -10.35 -7.08 10.42
C LYS A 82 -9.58 -7.41 9.14
N ASP A 83 -10.09 -6.99 7.99
CA ASP A 83 -9.43 -7.23 6.70
C ASP A 83 -8.17 -6.36 6.59
N MET A 84 -8.22 -5.14 7.13
CA MET A 84 -7.02 -4.29 7.26
C MET A 84 -5.98 -4.93 8.18
N ALA A 85 -6.36 -5.34 9.40
CA ALA A 85 -5.42 -5.92 10.35
C ALA A 85 -4.69 -7.18 9.81
N ASN A 86 -5.34 -7.93 8.92
CA ASN A 86 -4.77 -9.12 8.27
C ASN A 86 -4.09 -8.82 6.93
N ALA A 87 -4.16 -7.60 6.41
CA ALA A 87 -3.52 -7.23 5.16
C ALA A 87 -2.00 -7.35 5.33
N THR A 88 -1.35 -8.15 4.49
CA THR A 88 0.10 -8.37 4.45
C THR A 88 0.82 -7.39 3.52
N LEU A 89 0.05 -6.72 2.65
CA LEU A 89 0.48 -5.65 1.78
C LEU A 89 -0.57 -4.54 1.79
N ILE A 90 -0.10 -3.30 1.87
CA ILE A 90 -0.89 -2.09 1.65
C ILE A 90 -0.25 -1.35 0.50
N THR A 91 -1.05 -0.91 -0.46
CA THR A 91 -0.57 -0.19 -1.63
C THR A 91 -1.15 1.22 -1.72
N TYR A 92 -0.31 2.16 -2.16
CA TYR A 92 -0.69 3.56 -2.37
C TYR A 92 -0.31 4.00 -3.76
N LYS A 93 -1.25 4.59 -4.50
CA LYS A 93 -0.96 5.30 -5.75
C LYS A 93 -0.38 6.65 -5.40
N ILE A 94 0.77 6.96 -6.00
CA ILE A 94 1.40 8.26 -5.91
C ILE A 94 1.54 8.80 -7.32
N GLN A 95 1.12 10.03 -7.55
CA GLN A 95 1.30 10.68 -8.84
C GLN A 95 1.69 12.14 -8.63
N GLU A 96 2.81 12.53 -9.21
CA GLU A 96 3.26 13.92 -9.23
C GLU A 96 2.32 14.77 -10.10
N PHE A 97 2.33 16.07 -9.84
CA PHE A 97 1.58 17.05 -10.64
C PHE A 97 2.26 18.41 -10.62
N SER A 98 1.92 19.24 -11.61
CA SER A 98 2.36 20.64 -11.64
C SER A 98 1.36 21.56 -10.93
N LEU A 99 1.86 22.53 -10.14
CA LEU A 99 1.01 23.51 -9.48
C LEU A 99 0.26 24.37 -10.50
N ALA A 100 -1.06 24.36 -10.45
CA ALA A 100 -1.95 25.17 -11.27
C ALA A 100 -3.24 25.49 -10.49
N GLU A 101 -4.08 26.40 -11.00
CA GLU A 101 -5.38 26.73 -10.38
C GLU A 101 -6.29 25.49 -10.27
N LYS A 102 -6.19 24.59 -11.26
CA LYS A 102 -6.79 23.25 -11.26
C LYS A 102 -5.71 22.25 -11.67
N PRO A 103 -4.95 21.68 -10.73
CA PRO A 103 -3.88 20.77 -11.07
C PRO A 103 -4.45 19.47 -11.65
N GLU A 104 -3.82 19.00 -12.72
CA GLU A 104 -4.10 17.70 -13.33
C GLU A 104 -3.01 16.71 -12.88
N LEU A 105 -3.39 15.44 -12.69
CA LEU A 105 -2.42 14.40 -12.34
C LEU A 105 -1.74 13.90 -13.62
N ASP A 106 -0.70 14.60 -14.04
CA ASP A 106 0.02 14.41 -15.31
C ASP A 106 1.50 14.06 -15.14
N GLY A 107 2.00 14.06 -13.91
CA GLY A 107 3.39 13.79 -13.58
C GLY A 107 3.71 12.30 -13.42
N LYS A 108 4.92 12.05 -12.90
CA LYS A 108 5.45 10.70 -12.71
C LYS A 108 4.59 9.90 -11.73
N LYS A 109 4.33 8.64 -12.09
CA LYS A 109 3.52 7.69 -11.31
C LYS A 109 4.42 6.76 -10.51
N PHE A 110 4.00 6.44 -9.29
CA PHE A 110 4.63 5.45 -8.41
C PHE A 110 3.56 4.66 -7.65
N VAL A 111 3.91 3.46 -7.24
CA VAL A 111 3.14 2.71 -6.24
C VAL A 111 4.03 2.42 -5.04
N LEU A 112 3.59 2.84 -3.86
CA LEU A 112 4.27 2.53 -2.61
C LEU A 112 3.70 1.24 -2.04
N PHE A 113 4.56 0.23 -1.89
CA PHE A 113 4.24 -1.01 -1.18
C PHE A 113 4.62 -0.86 0.29
N GLY A 114 3.65 -1.05 1.18
CA GLY A 114 3.84 -1.22 2.62
C GLY A 114 3.63 -2.68 2.99
N PHE A 115 4.72 -3.45 3.07
CA PHE A 115 4.67 -4.83 3.53
C PHE A 115 4.51 -4.86 5.04
N THR A 116 3.43 -5.44 5.53
CA THR A 116 3.13 -5.45 6.96
C THR A 116 3.61 -6.74 7.61
N SER A 117 3.91 -6.67 8.90
CA SER A 117 4.20 -7.83 9.73
C SER A 117 3.08 -8.08 10.75
N TYR A 118 3.05 -9.28 11.32
CA TYR A 118 2.04 -9.67 12.29
C TYR A 118 1.88 -8.64 13.45
N GLY A 119 0.64 -8.26 13.71
CA GLY A 119 0.30 -7.28 14.76
C GLY A 119 0.69 -5.84 14.41
N TRP A 120 0.80 -5.49 13.12
CA TRP A 120 0.89 -4.09 12.67
C TRP A 120 -0.37 -3.30 13.00
N VAL A 121 -1.52 -3.96 13.13
CA VAL A 121 -2.70 -3.41 13.81
C VAL A 121 -2.88 -4.18 15.12
N ASN A 122 -3.06 -3.46 16.22
CA ASN A 122 -3.27 -4.03 17.54
C ASN A 122 -4.24 -3.15 18.36
N GLU A 123 -4.47 -3.51 19.62
CA GLU A 123 -5.38 -2.79 20.53
C GLU A 123 -4.95 -1.34 20.83
N TYR A 124 -3.69 -0.99 20.55
CA TYR A 124 -3.13 0.36 20.66
C TYR A 124 -3.09 1.11 19.31
N GLY A 125 -3.61 0.51 18.23
CA GLY A 125 -3.76 1.14 16.92
C GLY A 125 -2.82 0.56 15.87
N VAL A 126 -2.31 1.41 14.98
CA VAL A 126 -1.42 1.01 13.89
C VAL A 126 0.05 1.24 14.28
N ASP A 127 0.84 0.16 14.26
CA ASP A 127 2.29 0.15 14.49
C ASP A 127 3.04 0.15 13.15
N PHE A 128 3.40 1.33 12.68
CA PHE A 128 4.13 1.53 11.42
C PHE A 128 5.60 1.07 11.49
N SER A 129 6.15 0.76 12.68
CA SER A 129 7.48 0.13 12.76
C SER A 129 7.50 -1.28 12.18
N LYS A 130 6.31 -1.88 12.04
CA LYS A 130 6.08 -3.19 11.42
C LYS A 130 5.74 -3.12 9.94
N VAL A 131 5.87 -1.94 9.31
CA VAL A 131 5.66 -1.75 7.88
C VAL A 131 7.00 -1.50 7.21
N ARG A 132 7.34 -2.36 6.25
CA ARG A 132 8.50 -2.17 5.37
C ARG A 132 8.04 -1.58 4.05
N TRP A 133 8.64 -0.46 3.68
CA TRP A 133 8.23 0.34 2.55
C TRP A 133 9.11 0.08 1.33
N MET A 134 8.50 0.01 0.15
CA MET A 134 9.19 -0.07 -1.13
C MET A 134 8.50 0.83 -2.16
N MET A 135 9.21 1.83 -2.67
CA MET A 135 8.74 2.68 -3.75
C MET A 135 8.96 1.96 -5.09
N ILE A 136 7.92 1.85 -5.91
CA ILE A 136 7.95 1.18 -7.21
C ILE A 136 7.56 2.20 -8.28
N ASP A 137 8.42 2.41 -9.27
CA ASP A 137 8.08 3.15 -10.50
C ASP A 137 7.62 2.19 -11.61
N ASP A 138 7.20 2.74 -12.74
CA ASP A 138 6.73 1.98 -13.91
C ASP A 138 7.76 0.95 -14.40
N ARG A 139 9.04 1.34 -14.40
CA ARG A 139 10.16 0.48 -14.80
C ARG A 139 10.36 -0.68 -13.83
N GLU A 140 10.43 -0.40 -12.53
CA GLU A 140 10.59 -1.46 -11.51
C GLU A 140 9.38 -2.40 -11.51
N TRP A 141 8.16 -1.86 -11.65
CA TRP A 141 6.97 -2.68 -11.80
C TRP A 141 7.04 -3.59 -13.03
N LEU A 142 7.44 -3.06 -14.19
CA LEU A 142 7.60 -3.85 -15.40
C LEU A 142 8.64 -4.96 -15.21
N ASN A 143 9.78 -4.66 -14.59
CA ASN A 143 10.83 -5.65 -14.26
C ASN A 143 10.29 -6.78 -13.37
N MET A 144 9.55 -6.42 -12.32
CA MET A 144 8.89 -7.39 -11.44
C MET A 144 7.91 -8.27 -12.23
N MET A 145 7.12 -7.67 -13.11
CA MET A 145 6.14 -8.41 -13.91
C MET A 145 6.79 -9.30 -14.97
N VAL A 146 7.90 -8.89 -15.57
CA VAL A 146 8.71 -9.74 -16.46
C VAL A 146 9.25 -10.94 -15.69
N ALA A 147 9.85 -10.72 -14.52
CA ALA A 147 10.36 -11.79 -13.66
C ALA A 147 9.25 -12.74 -13.20
N TYR A 148 8.07 -12.21 -12.88
CA TYR A 148 6.90 -13.01 -12.55
C TYR A 148 6.42 -13.85 -13.73
N VAL A 149 6.30 -13.29 -14.93
CA VAL A 149 5.92 -14.04 -16.14
C VAL A 149 6.92 -15.17 -16.42
N LYS A 150 8.23 -14.93 -16.26
CA LYS A 150 9.25 -15.99 -16.41
C LYS A 150 9.20 -17.05 -15.31
N THR A 151 8.60 -16.73 -14.17
CA THR A 151 8.34 -17.68 -13.08
C THR A 151 7.09 -18.51 -13.40
N ALA A 152 6.07 -17.86 -13.96
CA ALA A 152 4.77 -18.46 -14.23
C ALA A 152 4.60 -19.13 -15.60
N SER A 153 5.56 -18.99 -16.52
CA SER A 153 5.45 -19.52 -17.90
C SER A 153 6.77 -20.11 -18.40
N SER A 154 6.75 -20.69 -19.59
CA SER A 154 7.95 -21.14 -20.32
C SER A 154 8.63 -20.03 -21.13
N GLU A 155 8.03 -18.84 -21.22
CA GLU A 155 8.59 -17.72 -21.98
C GLU A 155 9.84 -17.15 -21.28
N ARG A 156 10.91 -16.92 -22.05
CA ARG A 156 12.20 -16.46 -21.56
C ARG A 156 12.70 -15.21 -22.26
N ASN A 157 12.09 -14.80 -23.38
CA ASN A 157 12.49 -13.62 -24.13
C ASN A 157 11.91 -12.35 -23.48
N ASP A 158 12.78 -11.54 -22.88
CA ASP A 158 12.43 -10.32 -22.16
C ASP A 158 11.66 -9.34 -23.04
N SER A 159 12.12 -9.08 -24.26
CA SER A 159 11.47 -8.15 -25.19
C SER A 159 10.06 -8.60 -25.57
N ASN A 160 9.84 -9.90 -25.77
CA ASN A 160 8.51 -10.44 -26.03
C ASN A 160 7.60 -10.28 -24.81
N ILE A 161 8.11 -10.60 -23.61
CA ILE A 161 7.33 -10.47 -22.37
C ILE A 161 6.96 -9.01 -22.11
N GLU A 162 7.91 -8.09 -22.19
CA GLU A 162 7.68 -6.66 -21.98
C GLU A 162 6.68 -6.09 -23.00
N GLY A 163 6.86 -6.39 -24.29
CA GLY A 163 5.94 -5.94 -25.32
C GLY A 163 4.53 -6.48 -25.13
N THR A 164 4.40 -7.74 -24.73
CA THR A 164 3.10 -8.36 -24.45
C THR A 164 2.46 -7.80 -23.17
N LEU A 165 3.25 -7.49 -22.13
CA LEU A 165 2.75 -6.84 -20.92
C LEU A 165 2.23 -5.44 -21.22
N LYS A 166 2.99 -4.62 -21.95
CA LYS A 166 2.61 -3.24 -22.28
C LYS A 166 1.37 -3.12 -23.17
N SER A 167 1.20 -4.07 -24.11
CA SER A 167 0.10 -4.04 -25.08
C SER A 167 -1.09 -4.91 -24.69
N GLY A 168 -0.93 -5.76 -23.68
CA GLY A 168 -1.85 -6.82 -23.32
C GLY A 168 -2.44 -6.68 -21.93
N LYS A 169 -3.19 -7.70 -21.51
CA LYS A 169 -3.81 -7.75 -20.18
C LYS A 169 -3.41 -9.02 -19.45
N ILE A 170 -2.93 -8.84 -18.23
CA ILE A 170 -2.60 -9.94 -17.33
C ILE A 170 -3.89 -10.64 -16.87
N VAL A 171 -3.98 -11.96 -17.03
CA VAL A 171 -5.14 -12.78 -16.63
C VAL A 171 -4.69 -14.06 -15.91
N ASN A 172 -5.61 -14.79 -15.28
CA ASN A 172 -5.26 -16.01 -14.52
C ASN A 172 -4.47 -17.04 -15.34
N ARG A 173 -4.81 -17.19 -16.61
CA ARG A 173 -4.20 -18.20 -17.51
C ARG A 173 -2.95 -17.72 -18.23
N GLY A 174 -2.49 -16.49 -18.02
CA GLY A 174 -1.38 -15.93 -18.79
C GLY A 174 -1.43 -14.42 -18.99
N VAL A 175 -0.73 -13.96 -20.01
CA VAL A 175 -0.87 -12.60 -20.53
C VAL A 175 -1.66 -12.69 -21.84
N LYS A 176 -2.81 -12.01 -21.88
CA LYS A 176 -3.70 -11.93 -23.04
C LYS A 176 -3.20 -10.85 -23.99
N GLY A 177 -3.02 -11.18 -25.26
CA GLY A 177 -2.82 -10.22 -26.35
C GLY A 177 -4.10 -10.02 -27.18
N GLY A 178 -3.97 -9.41 -28.36
CA GLY A 178 -5.12 -9.01 -29.19
C GLY A 178 -6.11 -10.14 -29.54
N SER A 179 -5.65 -11.35 -29.85
CA SER A 179 -6.49 -12.47 -30.31
C SER A 179 -6.64 -13.62 -29.30
N GLY A 180 -6.00 -13.56 -28.13
CA GLY A 180 -6.01 -14.68 -27.19
C GLY A 180 -4.90 -14.63 -26.14
N ILE A 181 -4.60 -15.77 -25.52
CA ILE A 181 -3.48 -15.88 -24.59
C ILE A 181 -2.17 -15.90 -25.39
N ALA A 182 -1.39 -14.84 -25.28
CA ALA A 182 -0.10 -14.71 -25.95
C ALA A 182 1.00 -15.44 -25.18
N ILE A 183 1.01 -15.29 -23.85
CA ILE A 183 1.96 -15.99 -22.97
C ILE A 183 1.15 -16.84 -21.98
N PRO A 184 1.04 -18.16 -22.18
CA PRO A 184 0.30 -19.02 -21.27
C PRO A 184 1.09 -19.24 -19.99
N PHE A 185 0.42 -19.12 -18.85
CA PHE A 185 0.97 -19.56 -17.58
C PHE A 185 0.81 -21.07 -17.42
N TYR A 186 1.71 -21.67 -16.63
CA TYR A 186 1.63 -23.06 -16.27
C TYR A 186 0.31 -23.37 -15.57
N LYS A 187 -0.26 -24.53 -15.88
CA LYS A 187 -1.31 -25.13 -15.07
C LYS A 187 -0.63 -26.02 -14.04
N MET A 188 -0.90 -25.77 -12.78
CA MET A 188 -0.25 -26.40 -11.65
C MET A 188 -1.28 -26.80 -10.60
N ASP A 189 -1.04 -27.90 -9.91
CA ASP A 189 -1.89 -28.25 -8.78
C ASP A 189 -1.71 -27.25 -7.63
N GLY A 190 -2.72 -27.11 -6.77
CA GLY A 190 -2.76 -26.04 -5.76
C GLY A 190 -1.66 -26.09 -4.71
N ASP A 191 -0.96 -27.22 -4.60
CA ASP A 191 0.18 -27.47 -3.72
C ASP A 191 1.54 -27.24 -4.41
N MET A 192 1.55 -26.87 -5.68
CA MET A 192 2.76 -26.61 -6.46
C MET A 192 3.11 -25.12 -6.50
N TYR A 193 4.41 -24.84 -6.47
CA TYR A 193 4.96 -23.49 -6.49
C TYR A 193 6.15 -23.43 -7.44
N THR A 194 6.23 -22.34 -8.20
CA THR A 194 7.44 -21.95 -8.91
C THR A 194 8.03 -20.72 -8.24
N VAL A 195 9.36 -20.70 -8.10
CA VAL A 195 10.06 -19.65 -7.36
C VAL A 195 11.21 -19.14 -8.19
N ARG A 196 11.43 -17.82 -8.14
CA ARG A 196 12.57 -17.15 -8.75
C ARG A 196 13.15 -16.15 -7.77
N ASP A 197 14.46 -16.16 -7.63
CA ASP A 197 15.17 -15.10 -6.91
C ASP A 197 15.10 -13.80 -7.72
N TYR A 198 14.66 -12.70 -7.12
CA TYR A 198 14.49 -11.42 -7.81
C TYR A 198 15.59 -10.43 -7.45
N ASN A 199 15.76 -10.17 -6.15
CA ASN A 199 16.81 -9.32 -5.61
C ASN A 199 17.14 -9.73 -4.16
N ASP A 200 18.04 -9.02 -3.49
CA ASP A 200 18.45 -9.33 -2.11
C ASP A 200 17.31 -9.25 -1.08
N MET A 201 16.22 -8.55 -1.40
CA MET A 201 15.06 -8.41 -0.53
C MET A 201 14.06 -9.55 -0.70
N MET A 202 13.82 -10.02 -1.93
CA MET A 202 12.67 -10.88 -2.22
C MET A 202 12.88 -11.95 -3.29
N ARG A 203 12.03 -12.97 -3.21
CA ARG A 203 11.78 -13.95 -4.27
C ARG A 203 10.37 -13.79 -4.80
N LEU A 204 10.18 -14.00 -6.09
CA LEU A 204 8.85 -14.10 -6.69
C LEU A 204 8.39 -15.55 -6.67
N VAL A 205 7.12 -15.74 -6.34
CA VAL A 205 6.48 -17.04 -6.22
C VAL A 205 5.22 -17.04 -7.07
N TYR A 206 5.00 -18.10 -7.84
CA TYR A 206 3.76 -18.30 -8.57
C TYR A 206 3.06 -19.59 -8.14
N ASN A 207 1.79 -19.45 -7.77
CA ASN A 207 0.80 -20.49 -7.55
C ASN A 207 -0.53 -19.98 -8.14
N GLU A 208 -0.77 -20.35 -9.40
CA GLU A 208 -1.93 -20.14 -10.32
C GLU A 208 -2.69 -18.80 -10.34
N ARG A 209 -2.90 -18.13 -9.20
CA ARG A 209 -3.89 -17.05 -9.02
C ARG A 209 -3.33 -15.77 -8.39
N SER A 210 -2.08 -15.78 -7.93
CA SER A 210 -1.47 -14.62 -7.26
C SER A 210 -0.02 -14.41 -7.68
N LEU A 211 0.42 -13.16 -7.59
CA LEU A 211 1.85 -12.82 -7.52
C LEU A 211 2.26 -12.98 -6.06
N GLY A 212 3.05 -14.01 -5.78
CA GLY A 212 3.67 -14.19 -4.48
C GLY A 212 4.99 -13.41 -4.40
N ILE A 213 5.19 -12.68 -3.31
CA ILE A 213 6.43 -12.01 -2.95
C ILE A 213 6.87 -12.59 -1.61
N TYR A 214 7.95 -13.37 -1.63
CA TYR A 214 8.56 -13.89 -0.42
C TYR A 214 9.67 -12.95 0.03
N LEU A 215 9.46 -12.26 1.16
CA LEU A 215 10.45 -11.39 1.77
C LEU A 215 11.49 -12.22 2.51
N LYS A 216 12.75 -12.14 2.09
CA LYS A 216 13.84 -12.96 2.61
C LYS A 216 14.16 -12.64 4.07
N GLU A 217 14.13 -11.35 4.44
CA GLU A 217 14.47 -10.90 5.79
C GLU A 217 13.45 -11.39 6.84
N THR A 218 12.17 -11.28 6.54
CA THR A 218 11.09 -11.63 7.48
C THR A 218 10.57 -13.05 7.29
N SER A 219 11.00 -13.75 6.24
CA SER A 219 10.51 -15.07 5.85
C SER A 219 9.00 -15.12 5.58
N ASN A 220 8.39 -13.98 5.20
CA ASN A 220 6.96 -13.87 4.95
C ASN A 220 6.64 -14.01 3.47
N LEU A 221 5.66 -14.86 3.13
CA LEU A 221 5.04 -14.91 1.80
C LEU A 221 3.84 -13.96 1.75
N ILE A 222 3.89 -13.01 0.83
CA ILE A 222 2.86 -12.02 0.57
C ILE A 222 2.23 -12.35 -0.76
N GLN A 223 0.90 -12.33 -0.86
CA GLN A 223 0.19 -12.66 -2.10
C GLN A 223 -0.59 -11.45 -2.58
N ILE A 224 -0.29 -10.99 -3.79
CA ILE A 224 -1.04 -9.96 -4.48
C ILE A 224 -2.07 -10.65 -5.38
N GLY A 225 -3.34 -10.34 -5.15
CA GLY A 225 -4.44 -10.86 -5.94
C GLY A 225 -4.38 -10.37 -7.39
N ARG A 226 -4.96 -11.14 -8.32
CA ARG A 226 -4.94 -10.79 -9.74
C ARG A 226 -5.52 -9.40 -10.03
N ASP A 227 -6.62 -9.05 -9.39
CA ASP A 227 -7.28 -7.76 -9.60
C ASP A 227 -6.39 -6.59 -9.20
N ASP A 228 -5.62 -6.74 -8.12
CA ASP A 228 -4.72 -5.69 -7.66
C ASP A 228 -3.47 -5.59 -8.56
N ILE A 229 -2.95 -6.72 -9.06
CA ILE A 229 -1.90 -6.71 -10.10
C ILE A 229 -2.40 -5.95 -11.33
N ILE A 230 -3.64 -6.21 -11.77
CA ILE A 230 -4.24 -5.51 -12.91
C ILE A 230 -4.34 -4.02 -12.62
N LYS A 231 -4.94 -3.61 -11.48
CA LYS A 231 -5.07 -2.19 -11.11
C LYS A 231 -3.74 -1.45 -11.03
N ILE A 232 -2.68 -2.09 -10.53
CA ILE A 232 -1.33 -1.51 -10.48
C ILE A 232 -0.78 -1.36 -11.90
N HIS A 233 -0.94 -2.38 -12.74
CA HIS A 233 -0.48 -2.33 -14.13
C HIS A 233 -1.20 -1.29 -14.97
N GLU A 234 -2.53 -1.23 -14.88
CA GLU A 234 -3.37 -0.22 -15.53
C GLU A 234 -3.00 1.18 -15.03
N PHE A 235 -2.75 1.36 -13.73
CA PHE A 235 -2.30 2.65 -13.21
C PHE A 235 -1.02 3.16 -13.87
N PHE A 236 -0.04 2.29 -14.10
CA PHE A 236 1.22 2.69 -14.74
C PHE A 236 1.10 2.91 -16.26
N PHE A 237 0.32 2.07 -16.96
CA PHE A 237 0.41 1.99 -18.43
C PHE A 237 -0.88 2.33 -19.18
N GLU A 238 -2.01 2.46 -18.51
CA GLU A 238 -3.24 2.98 -19.10
C GLU A 238 -3.39 4.48 -18.76
N GLU A 239 -4.00 5.23 -19.67
CA GLU A 239 -4.29 6.67 -19.52
C GLU A 239 -5.48 6.91 -18.58
#